data_AF-A0A416U293-F1
#
_entry.id   AF-A0A416U293-F1
#
_cell.length_a   1.000
_cell.length_b   1.000
_cell.length_c   1.000
_cell.angle_alpha   90.00
_cell.angle_beta   90.00
_cell.angle_gamma   90.00
#
_symmetry.space_group_name_H-M   'P 1'
#
loop_
_entity.id
_entity.type
_entity.pdbx_description
1 polymer ?
#
loop_
_entity_poly.entity_id
_entity_poly.type
_entity_poly.pdbx_seq_one_letter_code
_entity_poly.pdbx_strand_id
1 'polypeptide(L)' 'MANLTHLFKVKQKVKYHDPDTGKWHNGEIKETHSDHVIVDIPDISDHCWFEEDLNLEYLYPEYNFDV' A
#
# COMPACT_ATOMS: atom_id res chain seq x y z
N MET A 1 3.17 3.29 17.56
CA MET A 1 3.42 4.21 16.44
C MET A 1 4.55 3.62 15.63
N ALA A 2 4.22 2.66 14.77
CA ALA A 2 5.19 2.20 13.79
C ALA A 2 5.46 3.37 12.84
N ASN A 3 6.72 3.56 12.47
CA ASN A 3 7.08 4.57 11.50
C ASN A 3 6.96 3.97 10.10
N LEU A 4 5.83 4.23 9.45
CA LEU A 4 5.48 3.63 8.15
C LEU A 4 6.38 4.12 7.00
N THR A 5 7.10 5.25 7.18
CA THR A 5 8.05 5.76 6.17
C THR A 5 9.24 4.84 5.92
N HIS A 6 9.53 3.91 6.84
CA HIS A 6 10.55 2.88 6.62
C HIS A 6 10.02 1.64 5.89
N LEU A 7 8.71 1.42 5.89
CA LEU A 7 8.10 0.23 5.30
C LEU A 7 7.86 0.40 3.80
N PHE A 8 7.47 1.60 3.38
CA PHE A 8 7.12 1.92 2.01
C PHE A 8 7.89 3.12 1.48
N LYS A 9 8.14 3.15 0.17
CA LYS A 9 8.76 4.26 -0.55
C LYS A 9 7.80 4.81 -1.60
N VAL A 10 7.81 6.11 -1.81
CA VAL A 10 7.08 6.74 -2.93
C VAL A 10 7.52 6.12 -4.26
N LYS A 11 6.54 5.85 -5.15
CA LYS A 11 6.65 5.09 -6.41
C LYS A 11 6.92 3.60 -6.27
N GLN A 12 6.91 3.05 -5.06
CA GLN A 12 7.01 1.61 -4.87
C GLN A 12 5.74 0.92 -5.36
N LYS A 13 5.90 -0.16 -6.13
CA LYS A 13 4.79 -1.04 -6.50
C LYS A 13 4.35 -1.86 -5.30
N VAL A 14 3.04 -1.96 -5.12
CA VAL A 14 2.40 -2.68 -4.04
C VAL A 14 1.22 -3.49 -4.57
N LYS A 15 0.82 -4.49 -3.79
CA LYS A 15 -0.40 -5.25 -4.02
C LYS A 15 -1.31 -5.13 -2.81
N TYR A 16 -2.54 -4.74 -3.05
CA TYR A 16 -3.60 -4.70 -2.06
C TYR A 16 -4.45 -5.95 -2.19
N HIS A 17 -4.63 -6.69 -1.10
CA HIS A 17 -5.56 -7.80 -1.01
C HIS A 17 -6.89 -7.31 -0.45
N ASP A 18 -7.92 -7.23 -1.27
CA ASP A 18 -9.23 -6.79 -0.84
C ASP A 18 -9.90 -7.86 0.04
N PRO A 19 -10.15 -7.60 1.34
CA PRO A 19 -10.68 -8.62 2.25
C PRO A 19 -12.15 -8.96 1.99
N ASP A 20 -12.92 -8.03 1.41
CA ASP A 20 -14.34 -8.22 1.10
C ASP A 20 -14.56 -9.12 -0.12
N THR A 21 -13.71 -8.96 -1.14
CA THR A 21 -13.82 -9.68 -2.42
C THR A 21 -12.79 -10.78 -2.61
N GLY A 22 -11.73 -10.80 -1.79
CA GLY A 22 -10.59 -11.73 -1.89
C GLY A 22 -9.70 -11.48 -3.12
N LYS A 23 -9.86 -10.33 -3.80
CA LYS A 23 -9.13 -10.00 -5.03
C LYS A 23 -7.83 -9.28 -4.74
N TRP A 24 -6.86 -9.48 -5.62
CA TRP A 24 -5.60 -8.74 -5.59
C TRP A 24 -5.66 -7.58 -6.57
N HIS A 25 -5.34 -6.39 -6.08
CA HIS A 25 -5.24 -5.17 -6.86
C HIS A 25 -3.81 -4.68 -6.88
N ASN A 26 -3.35 -4.21 -8.04
CA ASN A 26 -2.03 -3.60 -8.17
C ASN A 26 -2.14 -2.12 -7.83
N GLY A 27 -1.19 -1.63 -7.05
CA GLY A 27 -1.11 -0.22 -6.71
C GLY A 27 0.31 0.32 -6.71
N GLU A 28 0.41 1.63 -6.53
CA GLU A 28 1.67 2.35 -6.41
C GLU A 28 1.58 3.35 -5.25
N ILE A 29 2.59 3.40 -4.40
CA ILE A 29 2.66 4.38 -3.31
C ILE A 29 2.81 5.78 -3.90
N LYS A 30 1.84 6.67 -3.68
CA LYS A 30 1.95 8.09 -4.03
C LYS A 30 2.63 8.89 -2.94
N GLU A 31 2.22 8.68 -1.69
CA GLU A 31 2.71 9.46 -0.55
C GLU A 31 2.92 8.56 0.66
N THR A 32 3.94 8.90 1.45
CA THR A 32 4.29 8.18 2.68
C THR A 32 4.34 9.16 3.83
N HIS A 33 3.54 8.92 4.85
CA HIS A 33 3.52 9.69 6.08
C HIS A 33 3.97 8.82 7.25
N SER A 34 4.10 9.42 8.43
CA SER A 34 4.57 8.71 9.63
C SER A 34 3.54 7.68 10.11
N ASP A 35 2.27 8.01 9.93
CA ASP A 35 1.09 7.33 10.45
C ASP A 35 0.25 6.64 9.37
N HIS A 36 0.37 7.04 8.11
CA HIS A 36 -0.37 6.46 6.99
C HIS A 36 0.42 6.50 5.68
N VAL A 37 -0.09 5.80 4.66
CA VAL A 37 0.40 5.86 3.27
C VAL A 37 -0.77 6.05 2.32
N ILE A 38 -0.53 6.79 1.24
CA ILE A 38 -1.49 6.99 0.16
C ILE A 38 -1.05 6.16 -1.04
N VAL A 39 -1.96 5.33 -1.53
CA VAL A 39 -1.71 4.39 -2.63
C VAL A 39 -2.66 4.69 -3.78
N ASP A 40 -2.11 4.79 -4.97
CA ASP A 40 -2.86 4.80 -6.21
C ASP A 40 -3.17 3.36 -6.62
N ILE A 41 -4.45 2.99 -6.59
CA ILE A 41 -4.94 1.68 -7.03
C ILE A 41 -5.92 1.95 -8.18
N PRO A 42 -5.49 1.89 -9.45
CA PRO A 42 -6.31 2.29 -10.61
C PRO A 42 -7.67 1.58 -10.70
N ASP A 43 -7.76 0.34 -10.18
CA ASP A 43 -9.00 -0.45 -10.11
C ASP A 43 -10.01 0.07 -9.07
N ILE A 44 -9.57 0.86 -8.08
CA ILE A 44 -10.37 1.30 -6.93
C ILE A 44 -10.43 2.83 -6.87
N SER A 45 -9.28 3.47 -6.66
CA SER A 45 -9.14 4.92 -6.54
C SER A 45 -7.67 5.34 -6.62
N ASP A 46 -7.42 6.55 -7.08
CA ASP A 46 -6.08 7.13 -7.18
C ASP A 46 -5.54 7.70 -5.84
N HIS A 47 -6.36 7.68 -4.76
CA HIS A 47 -6.01 8.16 -3.42
C HIS A 47 -6.55 7.22 -2.31
N CYS A 48 -6.16 5.95 -2.32
CA CYS A 48 -6.51 5.02 -1.25
C CYS A 48 -5.64 5.27 0.00
N TRP A 49 -6.29 5.43 1.16
CA TRP A 49 -5.63 5.65 2.45
C TRP A 49 -5.41 4.33 3.20
N PHE A 50 -4.19 4.11 3.70
CA PHE A 50 -3.84 2.94 4.51
C PHE A 50 -3.04 3.35 5.75
N GLU A 51 -3.37 2.79 6.91
CA GLU A 51 -2.70 3.02 8.20
C GLU A 51 -2.73 1.74 9.06
N GLU A 52 -1.94 1.65 10.13
CA GLU A 52 -1.80 0.43 10.94
C GLU A 52 -3.15 -0.20 11.34
N ASP A 53 -4.17 0.62 11.62
CA ASP A 53 -5.52 0.18 12.02
C ASP A 53 -6.54 0.20 10.86
N LEU A 54 -6.13 0.55 9.64
CA LEU A 54 -6.99 0.63 8.46
C LEU A 54 -6.32 -0.04 7.24
N ASN A 55 -6.58 -1.34 7.09
CA ASN A 55 -6.26 -2.15 5.91
C ASN A 55 -4.78 -2.27 5.51
N LEU A 56 -3.84 -1.70 6.28
CA LEU A 56 -2.40 -1.81 6.00
C LEU A 56 -1.90 -3.26 6.09
N GLU A 57 -2.53 -4.09 6.92
CA GLU A 57 -2.25 -5.54 7.00
C GLU A 57 -2.52 -6.29 5.69
N TYR A 58 -3.30 -5.70 4.79
CA TYR A 58 -3.59 -6.24 3.46
C TYR A 58 -2.77 -5.59 2.34
N LEU A 59 -1.88 -4.67 2.68
CA LEU A 59 -1.03 -3.97 1.72
C LEU A 59 0.38 -4.57 1.72
N TYR A 60 0.73 -5.20 0.60
CA TYR A 60 2.00 -5.91 0.46
C TYR A 60 2.91 -5.18 -0.52
N PRO A 61 4.15 -4.86 -0.14
CA PRO A 61 5.14 -4.38 -1.10
C PRO A 61 5.43 -5.45 -2.15
N GLU A 62 5.41 -5.06 -3.42
CA GLU A 62 5.88 -5.94 -4.49
C GLU A 62 7.41 -5.97 -4.44
N TYR A 63 7.96 -6.98 -3.76
CA TYR A 63 9.39 -7.22 -3.73
C TYR A 63 9.84 -7.78 -5.08
N ASN A 64 10.35 -6.90 -5.94
CA ASN A 64 11.21 -7.31 -7.04
C ASN A 64 12.56 -7.70 -6.41
N PHE A 65 12.73 -8.97 -6.05
CA PHE A 65 14.05 -9.53 -5.72
C PHE A 65 14.89 -9.58 -7.01
N ASP A 66 15.33 -8.42 -7.48
CA ASP A 66 16.41 -8.34 -8.45
C ASP A 66 17.71 -8.51 -7.65
N VAL A 67 18.23 -9.74 -7.68
CA VAL A 67 19.53 -10.15 -7.11
C VAL A 67 20.61 -9.97 -8.16
#